data_AF-A0AAV5VNW1-F1
#
_entry.id   AF-A0AAV5VNW1-F1
#
_cell.length_a   1.000
_cell.length_b   1.000
_cell.length_c   1.000
_cell.angle_alpha   90.00
_cell.angle_beta   90.00
_cell.angle_gamma   90.00
#
_symmetry.space_group_name_H-M   'P 1'
#
loop_
_entity.id
_entity.type
_entity.pdbx_description
1 polymer ?
#
loop_
_entity_poly.entity_id
_entity_poly.type
_entity_poly.pdbx_seq_one_letter_code
_entity_poly.pdbx_strand_id
1 'polypeptide(L)'
;TLMFKSHEGLVHSFEFLIAVFSLLSMLPCLFIIAKTGTLHPNCKSLLICSATVQIQIIAIQIVVVLYDYFSGIDLRDDVGEEAWFMFAHEIGYGISTMLSVYLVVER
;
A
#
# COMPACT_ATOMS: atom_id res chain seq x y z
N THR A 1 26.15 -14.19 9.66
CA THR A 1 26.15 -12.99 8.78
C THR A 1 25.68 -13.30 7.37
N LEU A 2 26.20 -14.33 6.67
CA LEU A 2 25.73 -14.72 5.32
C LEU A 2 24.29 -15.28 5.28
N MET A 3 23.86 -16.01 6.31
CA MET A 3 22.48 -16.52 6.42
C MET A 3 21.44 -15.41 6.66
N PHE A 4 21.80 -14.35 7.40
CA PHE A 4 20.90 -13.20 7.64
C PHE A 4 20.63 -12.43 6.34
N LYS A 5 21.68 -12.16 5.57
CA LYS A 5 21.58 -11.50 4.25
C LYS A 5 20.73 -12.29 3.24
N SER A 6 20.74 -13.63 3.32
CA SER A 6 19.89 -14.47 2.46
C SER A 6 18.43 -14.51 2.92
N HIS A 7 18.17 -14.33 4.22
CA HIS A 7 16.82 -14.29 4.76
C HIS A 7 16.15 -12.93 4.47
N GLU A 8 16.88 -11.83 4.67
CA GLU A 8 16.43 -10.46 4.37
C GLU A 8 16.11 -10.28 2.88
N GLY A 9 16.99 -10.75 1.99
CA GLY A 9 16.73 -10.71 0.55
C GLY A 9 15.51 -11.54 0.12
N LEU A 10 15.24 -12.64 0.81
CA LEU A 10 14.05 -13.47 0.57
C LEU A 10 12.78 -12.76 1.05
N VAL A 11 12.81 -12.11 2.21
CA VAL A 11 11.69 -11.31 2.73
C VAL A 11 11.35 -10.16 1.78
N HIS A 12 12.34 -9.36 1.36
CA HIS A 12 12.12 -8.28 0.39
C HIS A 12 11.56 -8.78 -0.94
N SER A 13 12.00 -9.95 -1.40
CA SER A 13 11.47 -10.55 -2.64
C SER A 13 9.99 -10.93 -2.50
N PHE A 14 9.59 -11.46 -1.34
CA PHE A 14 8.18 -11.77 -1.05
C PHE A 14 7.34 -10.52 -0.89
N GLU A 15 7.82 -9.51 -0.17
CA GLU A 15 7.12 -8.23 0.01
C GLU A 15 6.89 -7.52 -1.32
N PHE A 16 7.92 -7.47 -2.18
CA PHE A 16 7.80 -6.92 -3.52
C PHE A 16 6.79 -7.69 -4.37
N LEU A 17 6.85 -9.02 -4.34
CA LEU A 17 5.92 -9.87 -5.11
C LEU A 17 4.47 -9.63 -4.66
N ILE A 18 4.22 -9.64 -3.35
CA ILE A 18 2.89 -9.37 -2.79
C ILE A 18 2.41 -7.97 -3.20
N ALA A 19 3.26 -6.95 -3.08
CA ALA A 19 2.89 -5.58 -3.44
C ALA A 19 2.52 -5.46 -4.93
N VAL A 20 3.27 -6.10 -5.83
CA VAL A 20 2.96 -6.12 -7.27
C VAL A 20 1.65 -6.84 -7.57
N PHE A 21 1.40 -8.02 -6.99
CA PHE A 21 0.13 -8.73 -7.16
C PHE A 21 -1.06 -7.95 -6.59
N SER A 22 -0.88 -7.29 -5.44
CA SER A 22 -1.88 -6.40 -4.87
C SER A 22 -2.16 -5.21 -5.78
N LEU A 23 -1.15 -4.59 -6.38
CA LEU A 23 -1.35 -3.49 -7.32
C LEU A 23 -2.13 -3.95 -8.56
N LEU A 24 -1.74 -5.08 -9.14
CA LEU A 24 -2.38 -5.65 -10.33
C LEU A 24 -3.83 -6.05 -10.09
N SER A 25 -4.18 -6.48 -8.88
CA SER A 25 -5.57 -6.83 -8.52
C SER A 25 -6.43 -5.60 -8.18
N MET A 26 -5.85 -4.53 -7.66
CA MET A 26 -6.57 -3.30 -7.30
C MET A 26 -6.94 -2.43 -8.51
N LEU A 27 -6.13 -2.42 -9.57
CA LEU A 27 -6.42 -1.70 -10.81
C LEU A 27 -7.76 -2.10 -11.48
N PRO A 28 -8.03 -3.40 -11.75
CA PRO A 28 -9.32 -3.81 -12.32
C PRO A 28 -10.48 -3.57 -11.34
N CYS A 29 -10.25 -3.69 -10.03
CA CYS A 29 -11.25 -3.38 -9.01
C CYS A 29 -11.70 -1.91 -9.13
N LEU A 30 -10.75 -0.98 -9.17
CA LEU A 30 -11.02 0.45 -9.32
C LEU A 30 -11.74 0.77 -10.65
N PHE A 31 -11.32 0.12 -11.74
CA PHE A 31 -11.97 0.28 -13.05
C PHE A 31 -13.44 -0.16 -13.01
N ILE A 32 -13.74 -1.32 -12.41
CA ILE A 32 -15.11 -1.84 -12.29
C ILE A 32 -15.96 -0.90 -11.42
N ILE A 33 -15.46 -0.45 -10.28
CA ILE A 33 -16.18 0.48 -9.40
C ILE A 33 -16.48 1.79 -10.14
N ALA A 34 -15.52 2.34 -10.88
CA ALA A 34 -15.69 3.56 -11.65
C ALA A 34 -16.77 3.41 -12.74
N LYS A 35 -16.81 2.26 -13.42
CA LYS A 35 -17.79 1.95 -14.49
C LYS A 35 -19.16 1.55 -13.98
N THR A 36 -19.27 1.10 -12.74
CA THR A 36 -20.54 0.62 -12.18
C THR A 36 -21.47 1.81 -11.89
N GLY A 37 -22.65 1.81 -12.52
CA GLY A 37 -23.68 2.84 -12.35
C GLY A 37 -24.75 2.49 -11.32
N THR A 38 -24.72 1.27 -10.77
CA THR A 38 -25.73 0.74 -9.85
C THR A 38 -25.47 1.09 -8.38
N LEU A 39 -24.30 1.62 -8.05
CA LEU A 39 -23.95 2.01 -6.68
C LEU A 39 -24.45 3.42 -6.34
N HIS A 40 -24.90 3.59 -5.09
CA HIS A 40 -25.19 4.90 -4.51
C HIS A 40 -23.95 5.81 -4.62
N PRO A 41 -24.09 7.09 -5.03
CA PRO A 41 -22.95 7.97 -5.29
C PRO A 41 -22.02 8.17 -4.08
N ASN A 42 -22.56 8.18 -2.85
CA ASN A 42 -21.75 8.31 -1.64
C ASN A 42 -20.87 7.06 -1.44
N CYS A 43 -21.48 5.87 -1.44
CA CYS A 43 -20.77 4.59 -1.39
C CYS A 43 -19.75 4.41 -2.50
N LYS A 44 -20.10 4.81 -3.73
CA LYS A 44 -19.18 4.80 -4.87
C LYS A 44 -17.97 5.69 -4.62
N SER A 45 -18.18 6.92 -4.14
CA SER A 45 -17.09 7.84 -3.81
C SER A 45 -16.19 7.28 -2.70
N LEU A 46 -16.77 6.72 -1.64
CA LEU A 46 -16.02 6.13 -0.53
C LEU A 46 -15.19 4.92 -0.98
N LEU A 47 -15.75 4.05 -1.82
CA LEU A 47 -15.03 2.91 -2.39
C LEU A 47 -13.87 3.34 -3.29
N ILE A 48 -14.07 4.36 -4.13
CA ILE A 48 -13.00 4.91 -4.98
C ILE A 48 -11.91 5.55 -4.12
N CYS A 49 -12.27 6.33 -3.10
CA CYS A 49 -11.32 6.91 -2.16
C CYS A 49 -10.51 5.82 -1.43
N SER A 50 -11.19 4.78 -0.92
CA SER A 50 -10.54 3.66 -0.25
C SER A 50 -9.56 2.93 -1.17
N ALA A 51 -9.98 2.61 -2.40
CA ALA A 51 -9.13 1.94 -3.38
C ALA A 51 -7.93 2.80 -3.78
N THR A 52 -8.11 4.12 -3.87
CA THR A 52 -7.04 5.07 -4.22
C THR A 52 -6.00 5.17 -3.11
N VAL A 53 -6.44 5.29 -1.84
CA VAL A 53 -5.54 5.27 -0.67
C VAL A 53 -4.76 3.96 -0.64
N GLN A 54 -5.41 2.84 -0.93
CA GLN A 54 -4.74 1.54 -0.91
C GLN A 54 -3.70 1.38 -2.04
N ILE A 55 -3.97 1.93 -3.24
CA ILE A 55 -2.97 2.00 -4.31
C ILE A 55 -1.78 2.89 -3.90
N GLN A 56 -2.03 4.00 -3.22
CA GLN A 56 -0.98 4.90 -2.72
C GLN A 56 -0.08 4.21 -1.69
N ILE A 57 -0.65 3.46 -0.75
CA ILE A 57 0.09 2.66 0.23
C ILE A 57 0.98 1.64 -0.47
N ILE A 58 0.43 0.87 -1.42
CA ILE A 58 1.18 -0.14 -2.18
C ILE A 58 2.32 0.51 -2.97
N ALA A 59 2.09 1.69 -3.56
CA ALA A 59 3.12 2.41 -4.29
C ALA A 59 4.27 2.86 -3.36
N ILE A 60 3.96 3.39 -2.18
CA ILE A 60 4.98 3.74 -1.18
C ILE A 60 5.78 2.50 -0.78
N GLN A 61 5.12 1.38 -0.53
CA GLN A 61 5.79 0.13 -0.15
C GLN A 61 6.72 -0.41 -1.24
N ILE A 62 6.33 -0.32 -2.51
CA ILE A 62 7.20 -0.67 -3.64
C ILE A 62 8.41 0.27 -3.70
N VAL A 63 8.22 1.57 -3.50
CA VAL A 63 9.31 2.55 -3.51
C VAL A 63 10.31 2.28 -2.39
N VAL A 64 9.84 2.00 -1.17
CA VAL A 64 10.69 1.67 -0.02
C VAL A 64 11.51 0.41 -0.30
N VAL A 65 10.88 -0.68 -0.76
CA VAL A 65 11.59 -1.94 -1.06
C VAL A 65 12.61 -1.75 -2.19
N LEU A 66 12.29 -0.96 -3.22
CA LEU A 66 13.24 -0.62 -4.28
C LEU A 66 14.40 0.21 -3.75
N TYR A 67 14.13 1.17 -2.87
CA TYR A 67 15.15 1.99 -2.25
C TYR A 67 16.11 1.15 -1.40
N ASP A 68 15.58 0.28 -0.54
CA ASP A 68 16.40 -0.66 0.26
C ASP A 68 17.29 -1.53 -0.64
N TYR A 69 16.73 -2.03 -1.75
CA TYR A 69 17.46 -2.84 -2.71
C TYR A 69 18.61 -2.09 -3.40
N PHE A 70 18.38 -0.84 -3.83
CA PHE A 70 19.39 -0.05 -4.55
C PHE A 70 20.42 0.62 -3.64
N SER A 71 20.00 1.11 -2.48
CA SER A 71 20.86 1.79 -1.52
C SER A 71 21.68 0.82 -0.69
N GLY A 72 21.23 -0.44 -0.55
CA GLY A 72 21.89 -1.45 0.28
C GLY A 72 21.91 -1.12 1.77
N ILE A 73 21.12 -0.12 2.18
CA ILE A 73 20.86 0.31 3.54
C ILE A 73 19.45 -0.20 3.86
N ASP A 74 19.29 -0.91 4.97
CA ASP A 74 17.98 -1.34 5.44
C ASP A 74 17.31 -0.18 6.19
N LEU A 75 16.28 0.41 5.58
CA LEU A 75 15.50 1.50 6.14
C LEU A 75 14.74 1.15 7.43
N ARG A 76 14.68 -0.14 7.81
CA ARG A 76 14.06 -0.55 9.09
C ARG A 76 14.90 -0.17 10.30
N ASP A 77 16.22 -0.05 10.16
CA ASP A 77 17.14 0.19 11.28
C ASP A 77 17.70 1.62 11.34
N ASP A 78 17.56 2.43 10.27
CA ASP A 78 18.04 3.81 10.23
C ASP A 78 16.86 4.82 10.19
N VAL A 79 16.50 5.37 11.35
CA VAL A 79 15.38 6.33 11.54
C VAL A 79 15.77 7.76 11.08
N GLY A 80 16.53 7.84 10.00
CA GLY A 80 17.10 9.07 9.45
C GLY A 80 16.13 9.84 8.54
N GLU A 81 16.65 10.38 7.43
CA GLU A 81 15.96 11.27 6.48
C GLU A 81 14.72 10.66 5.79
N GLU A 82 14.42 9.39 6.05
CA GLU A 82 13.42 8.57 5.38
C GLU A 82 12.15 8.34 6.23
N ALA A 83 12.16 8.83 7.48
CA ALA A 83 11.03 8.68 8.42
C ALA A 83 9.70 9.24 7.87
N TRP A 84 9.76 10.16 6.91
CA TRP A 84 8.58 10.72 6.28
C TRP A 84 7.85 9.71 5.39
N PHE A 85 8.55 8.76 4.75
CA PHE A 85 7.92 7.69 3.97
C PHE A 85 7.14 6.73 4.86
N MET A 86 7.75 6.29 5.96
CA MET A 86 7.10 5.49 7.00
C MET A 86 5.89 6.21 7.61
N PHE A 87 6.03 7.51 7.88
CA PHE A 87 4.93 8.33 8.40
C PHE A 87 3.77 8.48 7.41
N ALA A 88 4.06 8.73 6.13
CA ALA A 88 3.05 8.81 5.08
C ALA A 88 2.32 7.48 4.88
N HIS A 89 3.06 6.37 4.96
CA HIS A 89 2.51 5.02 4.91
C HIS A 89 1.53 4.76 6.06
N GLU A 90 1.90 5.11 7.29
CA GLU A 90 1.06 4.93 8.48
C GLU A 90 -0.20 5.82 8.45
N ILE A 91 -0.07 7.08 8.01
CA ILE A 91 -1.23 7.94 7.76
C ILE A 91 -2.17 7.31 6.74
N GLY A 92 -1.62 6.75 5.65
CA GLY A 92 -2.39 6.04 4.63
C GLY A 92 -3.21 4.91 5.24
N TYR A 93 -2.61 4.10 6.12
CA TYR A 93 -3.33 3.04 6.83
C TYR A 93 -4.43 3.58 7.76
N GLY A 94 -4.16 4.66 8.49
CA GLY A 94 -5.16 5.32 9.32
C GLY A 94 -6.38 5.78 8.52
N ILE A 95 -6.13 6.46 7.38
CA ILE A 95 -7.20 6.93 6.48
C ILE A 95 -7.97 5.74 5.90
N SER A 96 -7.26 4.71 5.42
CA SER A 96 -7.88 3.49 4.87
C SER A 96 -8.80 2.80 5.89
N THR A 97 -8.36 2.72 7.14
CA THR A 97 -9.13 2.13 8.25
C THR A 97 -10.39 2.95 8.53
N MET A 98 -10.28 4.28 8.61
CA MET A 98 -11.44 5.15 8.82
C MET A 98 -12.44 5.05 7.66
N LEU A 99 -11.97 5.08 6.41
CA LEU A 99 -12.83 4.91 5.23
C LEU A 99 -13.56 3.56 5.24
N SER A 100 -12.88 2.50 5.68
CA SER A 100 -13.48 1.18 5.84
C SER A 100 -14.59 1.16 6.88
N VAL A 101 -14.41 1.85 8.02
CA VAL A 101 -15.46 2.02 9.03
C VAL A 101 -16.64 2.81 8.48
N TYR A 102 -16.39 3.93 7.79
CA TYR A 102 -17.46 4.72 7.17
C TYR A 102 -18.25 3.93 6.12
N LEU A 103 -17.58 3.09 5.33
CA LEU A 103 -18.24 2.20 4.38
C LEU A 103 -19.17 1.17 5.05
N VAL A 104 -18.81 0.69 6.24
CA VAL A 104 -19.68 -0.21 7.02
C VAL A 104 -20.87 0.54 7.60
N VAL A 105 -20.69 1.80 8.03
CA VAL A 105 -21.77 2.64 8.59
C VAL A 105 -22.76 3.13 7.53
N GLU A 106 -22.29 3.39 6.30
CA GLU A 106 -23.18 3.81 5.19
C GLU A 106 -24.04 2.66 4.65
N ARG A 107 -23.63 1.41 4.90
CA ARG A 107 -24.38 0.19 4.51
C ARG A 107 -25.53 -0.10 5.48
#